data_AF-A0A1I0TBM8-F1
#
_entry.id   AF-A0A1I0TBM8-F1
#
_cell.length_a   1.000
_cell.length_b   1.000
_cell.length_c   1.000
_cell.angle_alpha   90.00
_cell.angle_beta   90.00
_cell.angle_gamma   90.00
#
_symmetry.space_group_name_H-M   'P 1'
#
loop_
_entity.id
_entity.type
_entity.pdbx_description
1 polymer ?
#
loop_
_entity_poly.entity_id
_entity_poly.type
_entity_poly.pdbx_seq_one_letter_code
_entity_poly.pdbx_strand_id
1 'polypeptide(L)' 'MNETCFYCQSECVDQVHYVSFYVSDEEREGALCPQCYEEWLHGIKG' A
#
# COMPACT_ATOMS: atom_id res chain seq x y z
N MET A 1 2.23 8.09 -15.63
CA MET A 1 2.93 8.17 -14.33
C MET A 1 2.76 6.80 -13.73
N ASN A 2 3.84 6.07 -13.47
CA ASN A 2 3.75 4.73 -12.89
C ASN A 2 3.98 4.90 -11.39
N GLU A 3 2.94 4.71 -10.59
CA GLU A 3 3.07 4.69 -9.15
C GLU A 3 3.72 3.37 -8.72
N THR A 4 4.72 3.43 -7.86
CA THR A 4 5.42 2.24 -7.36
C THR A 4 4.86 1.84 -6.00
N CYS A 5 4.66 0.54 -5.81
CA CYS A 5 4.20 0.00 -4.54
C CYS A 5 5.22 0.31 -3.44
N PHE A 6 4.78 0.91 -2.35
CA PHE A 6 5.61 1.23 -1.18
C PHE A 6 6.25 -0.02 -0.58
N TYR A 7 5.57 -1.16 -0.65
CA TYR A 7 6.01 -2.41 -0.01
C TYR A 7 6.99 -3.22 -0.87
N CYS A 8 6.59 -3.53 -2.11
CA CYS A 8 7.36 -4.38 -3.01
C CYS A 8 8.14 -3.60 -4.08
N GLN A 9 8.04 -2.26 -4.10
CA GLN A 9 8.68 -1.38 -5.08
C GLN A 9 8.39 -1.76 -6.54
N SER A 10 7.34 -2.54 -6.78
CA SER A 10 6.90 -2.92 -8.13
C SER A 10 6.07 -1.80 -8.75
N GLU A 11 6.23 -1.60 -10.04
CA GLU A 11 5.43 -0.63 -10.80
C GLU A 11 3.96 -1.08 -10.84
N CYS A 12 3.07 -0.26 -10.28
CA CYS A 12 1.64 -0.43 -10.39
C CYS A 12 1.20 0.26 -11.68
N VAL A 13 1.10 -0.51 -12.75
CA VAL A 13 0.80 0.01 -14.09
C VAL A 13 -0.70 0.29 -14.27
N ASP A 14 -1.57 -0.40 -13.53
CA ASP A 14 -3.01 -0.42 -13.79
C ASP A 14 -3.87 -0.08 -12.55
N GLN A 15 -3.56 -0.66 -11.39
CA GLN A 15 -4.34 -0.46 -10.17
C GLN A 15 -3.40 -0.29 -8.98
N VAL A 16 -3.36 0.94 -8.46
CA VAL A 16 -2.67 1.27 -7.23
C VAL A 16 -3.71 1.64 -6.17
N HIS A 17 -3.54 1.10 -4.97
CA HIS A 17 -4.40 1.37 -3.83
C HIS A 17 -3.65 2.25 -2.84
N TYR A 18 -4.20 3.43 -2.57
CA TYR A 18 -3.70 4.30 -1.53
C TYR A 18 -4.30 3.88 -0.19
N VAL A 19 -3.45 3.65 0.80
CA VAL A 19 -3.89 3.34 2.14
C VAL A 19 -3.16 4.20 3.16
N SER A 20 -3.88 4.59 4.20
CA SER A 20 -3.32 5.31 5.34
C SER A 20 -2.73 4.31 6.34
N PHE A 21 -1.43 4.37 6.53
CA PHE A 21 -0.71 3.62 7.55
C PHE A 21 -0.42 4.53 8.73
N TYR A 22 -0.54 4.02 9.95
CA TYR A 22 -0.02 4.70 11.13
C TYR A 22 1.43 4.28 11.33
N VAL A 23 2.36 5.14 10.89
CA VAL A 23 3.80 4.93 11.08
C VAL A 23 4.25 5.90 12.15
N SER A 24 4.66 5.37 13.30
CA SER A 24 5.20 6.17 14.41
C SER A 24 4.25 7.28 14.91
N ASP A 25 2.98 6.94 15.14
CA ASP A 25 1.93 7.85 15.63
C ASP A 25 1.44 8.89 14.59
N GLU A 26 2.03 8.92 13.40
CA GLU A 26 1.59 9.77 12.29
C GLU A 26 0.82 8.95 11.24
N GLU A 27 -0.34 9.46 10.83
CA GLU A 27 -1.09 8.90 9.70
C GLU A 27 -0.42 9.32 8.40
N ARG A 28 0.03 8.34 7.62
CA ARG A 28 0.71 8.57 6.34
C ARG A 28 0.09 7.72 5.25
N GLU A 29 -0.25 8.36 4.15
CA GLU A 29 -0.75 7.68 2.96
C GLU A 29 0.41 7.06 2.18
N GLY A 30 0.27 5.78 1.79
CA GLY A 30 1.21 5.11 0.91
C GLY A 30 0.49 4.28 -0.15
N ALA A 31 1.12 4.19 -1.32
CA ALA A 31 0.63 3.43 -2.46
C ALA A 31 0.97 1.94 -2.32
N LEU A 32 0.01 1.05 -2.54
CA LEU A 32 0.20 -0.39 -2.59
C LEU A 32 -0.29 -0.96 -3.92
N CYS A 33 0.39 -1.98 -4.41
CA CYS A 33 -0.15 -2.81 -5.48
C CYS A 33 -1.34 -3.64 -4.96
N PRO A 34 -2.19 -4.19 -5.84
CA PRO A 34 -3.37 -4.96 -5.45
C PRO A 34 -3.01 -6.16 -4.55
N GLN A 35 -1.86 -6.78 -4.82
CA GLN A 35 -1.37 -7.91 -4.04
C GLN A 35 -0.96 -7.51 -2.62
N CYS A 36 -0.13 -6.47 -2.46
CA CYS A 36 0.28 -5.98 -1.14
C CYS A 36 -0.89 -5.34 -0.38
N TYR A 37 -1.84 -4.74 -1.09
CA TYR A 37 -3.07 -4.22 -0.51
C TYR A 37 -3.94 -5.34 0.08
N GLU A 38 -4.09 -6.46 -0.63
CA GLU A 38 -4.79 -7.64 -0.11
C GLU A 38 -4.10 -8.20 1.14
N GLU A 39 -2.78 -8.39 1.11
CA GLU A 39 -2.01 -8.82 2.29
C GLU A 39 -2.16 -7.84 3.46
N TRP A 40 -2.13 -6.54 3.18
CA TRP A 40 -2.33 -5.50 4.19
C TRP A 40 -3.75 -5.57 4.80
N LEU A 41 -4.80 -5.68 3.99
CA LEU A 41 -6.18 -5.86 4.47
C LEU A 41 -6.33 -7.11 5.35
N HIS A 42 -5.65 -8.20 4.98
CA HIS A 42 -5.62 -9.42 5.77
C HIS A 42 -4.85 -9.23 7.08
N GLY A 43 -3.77 -8.44 7.07
CA GLY A 43 -2.91 -8.16 8.23
C GLY A 43 -3.50 -7.21 9.28
N ILE A 44 -4.36 -6.27 8.91
CA ILE A 44 -5.04 -5.36 9.88
C ILE A 44 -6.05 -6.11 10.77
N LYS A 45 -6.47 -7.31 10.37
CA LYS A 45 -7.50 -8.08 11.08
C LYS A 45 -6.95 -8.91 12.26
N GLY A 46 -5.77 -8.55 12.77
CA GLY A 46 -5.07 -9.21 13.89
C GLY A 46 -5.17 -8.43 15.20
#